data_AF-G9ZPD8-F1
#
_entry.id   AF-G9ZPD8-F1
#
_cell.length_a   1.000
_cell.length_b   1.000
_cell.length_c   1.000
_cell.angle_alpha   90.00
_cell.angle_beta   90.00
_cell.angle_gamma   90.00
#
_symmetry.space_group_name_H-M   'P 1'
#
loop_
_entity.id
_entity.type
_entity.pdbx_description
1 polymer ?
#
loop_
_entity_poly.entity_id
_entity_poly.type
_entity_poly.pdbx_seq_one_letter_code
_entity_poly.pdbx_strand_id
1 'polypeptide(L)' 'MRICHPNGVQGRRPISRKKDIKRNKELAQLQHFLKQKPAK' A
#
# COMPACT_ATOMS: atom_id res chain seq x y z
N MET A 1 4.05 -8.94 26.70
CA MET A 1 3.04 -8.67 25.64
C MET A 1 2.90 -7.17 25.49
N ARG A 2 3.41 -6.56 24.41
CA ARG A 2 3.18 -5.12 24.16
C ARG A 2 1.71 -4.97 23.74
N ILE A 3 0.92 -4.28 24.55
CA ILE A 3 -0.48 -3.98 24.25
C ILE A 3 -0.48 -3.11 22.98
N CYS A 4 -0.87 -3.68 21.84
CA CYS A 4 -1.09 -2.90 20.63
C CYS A 4 -2.26 -1.94 20.91
N HIS A 5 -2.10 -0.63 20.65
CA HIS A 5 -3.24 0.28 20.83
C HIS A 5 -4.34 -0.09 19.83
N PRO A 6 -5.63 0.08 20.17
CA PRO A 6 -6.75 -0.30 19.29
C PRO A 6 -6.71 0.41 17.93
N ASN A 7 -6.00 1.54 17.84
CA ASN A 7 -5.80 2.31 16.61
C ASN A 7 -4.38 2.15 16.00
N GLY A 8 -3.61 1.12 16.38
CA GLY A 8 -2.28 0.82 15.86
C GLY A 8 -1.12 1.32 16.73
N VAL A 9 -0.05 1.82 16.12
CA VAL A 9 1.10 2.37 16.85
C VAL A 9 0.75 3.80 17.28
N GLN A 10 0.74 4.07 18.59
CA GLN A 10 0.59 5.42 19.13
C GLN A 10 1.60 6.37 18.47
N GLY A 11 1.10 7.44 17.85
CA GLY A 11 1.93 8.42 17.13
C GLY A 11 2.02 8.24 15.61
N ARG A 12 1.38 7.23 15.01
CA ARG A 12 1.24 7.18 13.54
C ARG A 12 0.20 8.18 13.05
N ARG A 13 0.57 8.99 12.07
CA ARG A 13 -0.40 9.84 11.35
C ARG A 13 -1.46 8.96 10.68
N PRO A 14 -2.75 9.33 10.73
CA PRO A 14 -3.79 8.60 10.04
C PRO A 14 -3.48 8.58 8.55
N ILE A 15 -3.56 7.40 7.94
CA ILE A 15 -3.26 7.27 6.53
C ILE A 15 -4.46 7.80 5.72
N SER A 16 -4.18 8.67 4.75
CA SER A 16 -5.22 9.21 3.88
C SER A 16 -5.70 8.11 2.94
N ARG A 17 -6.93 7.60 3.18
CA ARG A 17 -7.54 6.53 2.36
C ARG A 17 -7.46 6.81 0.86
N LYS A 18 -7.64 8.06 0.43
CA LYS A 18 -7.55 8.46 -0.98
C LYS A 18 -6.14 8.27 -1.56
N LYS A 19 -5.10 8.63 -0.79
CA LYS A 19 -3.70 8.48 -1.22
C LYS A 19 -3.29 7.01 -1.26
N ASP A 20 -3.75 6.21 -0.31
CA ASP A 20 -3.49 4.75 -0.30
C ASP A 20 -4.12 4.03 -1.48
N ILE A 21 -5.40 4.33 -1.79
CA ILE A 21 -6.08 3.75 -2.95
C ILE A 21 -5.31 4.04 -4.24
N LYS A 22 -4.85 5.30 -4.41
CA LYS A 22 -4.04 5.70 -5.56
C LYS A 22 -2.72 4.92 -5.62
N ARG A 23 -1.97 4.89 -4.51
CA ARG A 23 -0.70 4.16 -4.41
C ARG A 23 -0.86 2.67 -4.70
N ASN A 24 -1.91 2.03 -4.19
CA ASN A 24 -2.19 0.61 -4.43
C ASN A 24 -2.50 0.35 -5.90
N LYS A 25 -3.24 1.24 -6.58
CA LYS A 25 -3.51 1.14 -8.01
C LYS A 25 -2.23 1.24 -8.84
N GLU A 26 -1.35 2.19 -8.53
CA GLU A 26 -0.06 2.36 -9.20
C GLU A 26 0.84 1.12 -9.02
N LEU A 27 0.90 0.57 -7.80
CA LEU A 27 1.65 -0.65 -7.52
C LEU A 27 1.11 -1.86 -8.30
N ALA A 28 -0.21 -2.01 -8.38
CA ALA A 28 -0.83 -3.08 -9.15
C ALA A 28 -0.52 -2.97 -10.66
N GLN A 29 -0.55 -1.75 -11.20
CA GLN A 29 -0.19 -1.48 -12.60
C GLN A 29 1.29 -1.79 -12.87
N LEU A 30 2.19 -1.37 -11.97
CA LEU A 30 3.61 -1.67 -12.08
C LEU A 30 3.86 -3.18 -12.02
N GLN A 31 3.21 -3.88 -11.09
CA GLN A 31 3.33 -5.32 -10.97
C GLN A 31 2.83 -6.03 -12.23
N HIS A 32 1.73 -5.56 -12.82
CA HIS A 32 1.22 -6.09 -14.07
C HIS A 32 2.21 -5.87 -15.20
N PHE A 33 2.74 -4.65 -15.36
CA PHE A 33 3.75 -4.31 -16.37
C PHE A 33 5.00 -5.18 -16.27
N LEU A 34 5.57 -5.32 -15.06
CA LEU A 34 6.78 -6.13 -14.85
C LEU A 34 6.55 -7.63 -15.09
N LYS A 35 5.32 -8.12 -14.93
CA LYS A 35 4.96 -9.52 -15.19
C LYS A 35 4.63 -9.79 -16.66
N GLN A 36 4.40 -8.75 -17.47
CA GLN A 36 4.25 -8.94 -18.90
C GLN A 36 5.58 -9.45 -19.45
N LYS A 37 5.54 -10.57 -20.18
CA LYS A 37 6.72 -11.03 -20.91
C LYS A 37 7.10 -9.93 -21.91
N PRO A 38 8.39 -9.60 -22.09
CA PRO A 38 8.78 -8.67 -23.14
C PRO A 38 8.21 -9.18 -24.47
N ALA A 39 7.64 -8.26 -25.25
CA ALA A 39 7.13 -8.58 -26.58
C ALA A 39 8.26 -9.26 -27.36
N LYS A 40 7.97 -10.45 -27.90
CA LYS A 40 8.91 -11.24 -28.70
C LYS A 40 9.14 -10.57 -30.05
#